data_AF-A0A9W8W5U3-F1
#
_entry.id   AF-A0A9W8W5U3-F1
#
_cell.length_a   1.000
_cell.length_b   1.000
_cell.length_c   1.000
_cell.angle_alpha   90.00
_cell.angle_beta   90.00
_cell.angle_gamma   90.00
#
_symmetry.space_group_name_H-M   'P 1'
#
loop_
_entity.id
_entity.type
_entity.pdbx_description
1 polymer ?
#
loop_
_entity_poly.entity_id
_entity_poly.type
_entity_poly.pdbx_seq_one_letter_code
_entity_poly.pdbx_strand_id
1 'polypeptide(L)'
;SRWESGKDAGLDTSGCLKLPELKEALLTIPRQLGTSLKVCLFVDGLDEYTGDAREIIQILRQIVGNTKSLKIVASSRPENLFNQAFGDCPRLRMQDLTRSDIEKYARGRLFEHPKLKIMRRRNCEEANKLVEAVYTQASGVFLWVMVAVNNLLEGLTDGSTLTELTDIVYSYPRQLQPFYQHMFSRIKEHHRLEAFKIYLFISHARLVEGAAPSPLRLYLLQNDPLQFLDKPVKMMANEHLSETIGDIADRVRSRCCGLIQVHSPDEYSNDEMMQEMPEEGEIRLLHRTVSDFLNDTHDMMDEATRKNGFVVDHYLAASILWSFKVRGYFTLDTIQAWHDHLPTLKAFWNYCQSAKEDMGQGQTLYVKEMDQALTKYWADRKRQSRNPFKADSWLDSFLKSRKDVARALDRDMTLADPLLALAMKYDLEYYVEWRRSQLPEESSALPSRKAAPCANGHLNLKCVTITASQGQ
;
A
#
# COMPACT_ATOMS: atom_id res chain seq x y z
N SER A 1 7.36 -2.81 -9.59
CA SER A 1 8.04 -4.05 -10.02
C SER A 1 8.44 -4.88 -8.81
N ARG A 2 8.16 -6.20 -8.79
CA ARG A 2 8.54 -7.14 -7.70
C ARG A 2 10.06 -7.20 -7.43
N TRP A 3 10.85 -6.65 -8.36
CA TRP A 3 12.31 -6.60 -8.30
C TRP A 3 12.88 -5.25 -7.83
N GLU A 4 12.06 -4.19 -7.80
CA GLU A 4 12.50 -2.88 -7.29
C GLU A 4 12.31 -2.75 -5.78
N SER A 5 11.31 -3.42 -5.20
CA SER A 5 11.08 -3.45 -3.74
C SER A 5 12.14 -4.24 -2.96
N GLY A 6 12.97 -5.03 -3.64
CA GLY A 6 14.04 -5.81 -3.02
C GLY A 6 15.31 -4.99 -2.69
N LYS A 7 15.46 -3.80 -3.27
CA LYS A 7 16.65 -2.95 -3.02
C LYS A 7 16.62 -2.26 -1.65
N ASP A 8 15.44 -1.98 -1.12
CA ASP A 8 15.27 -1.27 0.15
C ASP A 8 15.04 -2.19 1.36
N ALA A 9 14.89 -3.50 1.12
CA ALA A 9 14.55 -4.49 2.13
C ALA A 9 15.77 -5.26 2.68
N GLY A 10 16.99 -4.70 2.64
CA GLY A 10 18.17 -5.30 3.30
C GLY A 10 18.45 -6.77 2.97
N LEU A 11 17.84 -7.29 1.89
CA LEU A 11 18.10 -8.63 1.38
C LEU A 11 19.51 -8.62 0.84
N ASP A 12 20.29 -9.60 1.28
CA ASP A 12 21.65 -9.83 0.83
C ASP A 12 21.68 -9.87 -0.71
N THR A 13 22.09 -8.77 -1.32
CA THR A 13 22.19 -8.63 -2.79
C THR A 13 23.44 -9.29 -3.34
N SER A 14 24.23 -9.97 -2.50
CA SER A 14 25.43 -10.69 -2.92
C SER A 14 25.17 -11.89 -3.85
N GLY A 15 23.90 -12.18 -4.18
CA GLY A 15 23.51 -13.22 -5.15
C GLY A 15 22.59 -12.76 -6.30
N CYS A 16 22.29 -11.47 -6.48
CA CYS A 16 21.42 -11.03 -7.58
C CYS A 16 22.22 -10.91 -8.89
N LEU A 17 22.03 -11.88 -9.81
CA LEU A 17 22.58 -11.82 -11.17
C LEU A 17 22.12 -10.53 -11.87
N LYS A 18 23.06 -9.80 -12.45
CA LYS A 18 22.74 -8.70 -13.36
C LYS A 18 22.06 -9.25 -14.61
N LEU A 19 21.27 -8.43 -15.31
CA LEU A 19 20.56 -8.86 -16.51
C LEU A 19 21.47 -9.56 -17.56
N PRO A 20 22.70 -9.07 -17.86
CA PRO A 20 23.60 -9.78 -18.76
C PRO A 20 24.02 -11.16 -18.25
N GLU A 21 24.32 -11.27 -16.95
CA GLU A 21 24.72 -12.53 -16.31
C GLU A 21 23.57 -13.54 -16.31
N LEU A 22 22.33 -13.07 -16.07
CA LEU A 22 21.13 -13.89 -16.15
C LEU A 22 20.89 -14.41 -17.57
N LYS A 23 21.04 -13.54 -18.59
CA LYS A 23 20.93 -13.92 -20.00
C LYS A 23 21.97 -14.98 -20.38
N GLU A 24 23.21 -14.77 -19.98
CA GLU A 24 24.30 -15.71 -20.23
C GLU A 24 24.06 -17.06 -19.53
N ALA A 25 23.64 -17.04 -18.27
CA ALA A 25 23.28 -18.23 -17.52
C ALA A 25 22.16 -19.02 -18.22
N LEU A 26 21.06 -18.34 -18.60
CA LEU A 26 19.93 -18.96 -19.30
C LEU A 26 20.35 -19.61 -20.63
N LEU A 27 21.22 -18.97 -21.42
CA LEU A 27 21.72 -19.51 -22.68
C LEU A 27 22.71 -20.68 -22.49
N THR A 28 23.33 -20.79 -21.31
CA THR A 28 24.31 -21.85 -21.00
C THR A 28 23.63 -23.12 -20.48
N ILE A 29 22.47 -23.00 -19.82
CA ILE A 29 21.70 -24.14 -19.27
C ILE A 29 21.52 -25.28 -20.30
N PRO A 30 21.03 -25.05 -21.54
CA PRO A 30 20.85 -26.12 -22.52
C PRO A 30 22.12 -26.91 -22.85
N ARG A 31 23.29 -26.25 -22.81
CA ARG A 31 24.59 -26.87 -23.15
C ARG A 31 25.10 -27.77 -22.04
N GLN A 32 24.74 -27.47 -20.80
CA GLN A 32 25.13 -28.24 -19.62
C GLN A 32 24.14 -29.37 -19.30
N LEU A 33 22.93 -29.31 -19.87
CA LEU A 33 21.93 -30.36 -19.71
C LEU A 33 22.28 -31.59 -20.54
N GLY A 34 22.71 -32.65 -19.85
CA GLY A 34 22.81 -33.98 -20.43
C GLY A 34 21.46 -34.56 -20.86
N THR A 35 21.47 -35.77 -21.41
CA THR A 35 20.25 -36.45 -21.88
C THR A 35 19.38 -37.01 -20.75
N SER A 36 19.94 -37.20 -19.56
CA SER A 36 19.28 -37.82 -18.40
C SER A 36 18.40 -36.88 -17.58
N LEU A 37 18.76 -35.61 -17.46
CA LEU A 37 18.01 -34.63 -16.68
C LEU A 37 16.96 -33.94 -17.56
N LYS A 38 15.70 -33.92 -17.12
CA LYS A 38 14.62 -33.18 -17.78
C LYS A 38 14.25 -31.95 -16.95
N VAL A 39 14.27 -30.78 -17.58
CA VAL A 39 14.01 -29.48 -16.95
C VAL A 39 12.77 -28.85 -17.55
N CYS A 40 11.94 -28.22 -16.71
CA CYS A 40 10.83 -27.38 -17.14
C CYS A 40 10.98 -26.00 -16.50
N LEU A 41 11.02 -24.96 -17.32
CA LEU A 41 11.08 -23.57 -16.87
C LEU A 41 9.69 -22.95 -16.96
N PHE A 42 9.24 -22.33 -15.86
CA PHE A 42 8.01 -21.56 -15.81
C PHE A 42 8.36 -20.08 -15.85
N VAL A 43 7.92 -19.38 -16.90
CA VAL A 43 8.16 -17.95 -17.10
C VAL A 43 6.83 -17.23 -16.97
N ASP A 44 6.64 -16.52 -15.87
CA ASP A 44 5.37 -15.83 -15.59
C ASP A 44 5.43 -14.38 -16.06
N GLY A 45 4.47 -13.97 -16.88
CA GLY A 45 4.26 -12.58 -17.31
C GLY A 45 5.29 -12.05 -18.30
N LEU A 46 5.42 -12.65 -19.49
CA LEU A 46 6.32 -12.12 -20.53
C LEU A 46 6.01 -10.67 -20.94
N ASP A 47 4.74 -10.28 -20.91
CA ASP A 47 4.28 -8.91 -21.19
C ASP A 47 4.67 -7.89 -20.11
N GLU A 48 5.06 -8.35 -18.91
CA GLU A 48 5.57 -7.47 -17.86
C GLU A 48 7.06 -7.12 -18.05
N TYR A 49 7.73 -7.71 -19.05
CA TYR A 49 9.13 -7.39 -19.36
C TYR A 49 9.24 -5.99 -19.96
N THR A 50 9.94 -5.09 -19.25
CA THR A 50 10.12 -3.68 -19.66
C THR A 50 11.23 -3.47 -20.70
N GLY A 51 11.98 -4.52 -21.07
CA GLY A 51 12.98 -4.48 -22.13
C GLY A 51 12.41 -4.83 -23.51
N ASP A 52 13.28 -5.16 -24.47
CA ASP A 52 12.81 -5.55 -25.81
C ASP A 52 12.20 -6.97 -25.78
N ALA A 53 10.88 -7.04 -25.95
CA ALA A 53 10.15 -8.29 -26.01
C ALA A 53 10.64 -9.23 -27.13
N ARG A 54 11.24 -8.70 -28.22
CA ARG A 54 11.85 -9.53 -29.28
C ARG A 54 13.09 -10.27 -28.78
N GLU A 55 13.87 -9.62 -27.93
CA GLU A 55 15.08 -10.21 -27.35
C GLU A 55 14.72 -11.41 -26.47
N ILE A 56 13.73 -11.27 -25.57
CA ILE A 56 13.33 -12.40 -24.71
C ILE A 56 12.74 -13.55 -25.53
N ILE A 57 11.93 -13.26 -26.56
CA ILE A 57 11.42 -14.27 -27.49
C ILE A 57 12.58 -15.04 -28.13
N GLN A 58 13.61 -14.34 -28.60
CA GLN A 58 14.77 -14.94 -29.23
C GLN A 58 15.55 -15.83 -28.24
N ILE A 59 15.77 -15.35 -27.03
CA ILE A 59 16.43 -16.11 -25.96
C ILE A 59 15.66 -17.41 -25.67
N LEU A 60 14.35 -17.33 -25.43
CA LEU A 60 13.53 -18.51 -25.11
C LEU A 60 13.54 -19.54 -26.25
N ARG A 61 13.45 -19.08 -27.51
CA ARG A 61 13.55 -19.97 -28.68
C ARG A 61 14.92 -20.63 -28.79
N GLN A 62 16.02 -19.89 -28.54
CA GLN A 62 17.37 -20.45 -28.54
C GLN A 62 17.54 -21.52 -27.46
N ILE A 63 17.02 -21.28 -26.26
CA ILE A 63 17.12 -22.22 -25.14
C ILE A 63 16.44 -23.55 -25.50
N VAL A 64 15.19 -23.49 -25.99
CA VAL A 64 14.42 -24.69 -26.36
C VAL A 64 14.99 -25.38 -27.60
N GLY A 65 15.48 -24.62 -28.59
CA GLY A 65 16.04 -25.17 -29.83
C GLY A 65 17.32 -25.98 -29.61
N ASN A 66 18.08 -25.71 -28.54
CA ASN A 66 19.37 -26.32 -28.30
C ASN A 66 19.30 -27.67 -27.55
N THR A 67 18.13 -28.08 -27.01
CA THR A 67 18.03 -29.34 -26.27
C THR A 67 16.62 -29.94 -26.23
N LYS A 68 16.52 -31.27 -26.27
CA LYS A 68 15.25 -32.00 -26.05
C LYS A 68 14.96 -32.26 -24.56
N SER A 69 15.85 -31.83 -23.68
CA SER A 69 15.74 -32.04 -22.24
C SER A 69 15.11 -30.87 -21.51
N LEU A 70 14.80 -29.77 -22.18
CA LEU A 70 14.23 -28.57 -21.58
C LEU A 70 12.89 -28.22 -22.23
N LYS A 71 11.89 -27.92 -21.40
CA LYS A 71 10.61 -27.34 -21.82
C LYS A 71 10.42 -25.98 -21.15
N ILE A 72 9.71 -25.09 -21.82
CA ILE A 72 9.31 -23.80 -21.27
C ILE A 72 7.80 -23.71 -21.28
N VAL A 73 7.23 -23.32 -20.15
CA VAL A 73 5.84 -22.91 -20.01
C VAL A 73 5.88 -21.42 -19.71
N ALA A 74 5.38 -20.61 -20.64
CA ALA A 74 5.36 -19.16 -20.47
C ALA A 74 3.91 -18.65 -20.42
N SER A 75 3.64 -17.69 -19.55
CA SER A 75 2.39 -16.93 -19.53
C SER A 75 2.60 -15.53 -20.11
N SER A 76 1.60 -15.01 -20.82
CA SER A 76 1.59 -13.62 -21.28
C SER A 76 0.16 -13.15 -21.56
N ARG A 77 -0.06 -11.84 -21.60
CA ARG A 77 -1.22 -11.26 -22.30
C ARG A 77 -1.20 -11.65 -23.79
N PRO A 78 -2.37 -11.70 -24.47
CA PRO A 78 -2.46 -12.09 -25.88
C PRO A 78 -2.02 -10.95 -26.82
N GLU A 79 -0.84 -10.39 -26.59
CA GLU A 79 -0.28 -9.36 -27.46
C GLU A 79 0.14 -9.96 -28.81
N ASN A 80 0.04 -9.14 -29.86
CA ASN A 80 0.31 -9.60 -31.23
C ASN A 80 1.71 -10.18 -31.39
N LEU A 81 2.71 -9.61 -30.72
CA LEU A 81 4.09 -10.06 -30.81
C LEU A 81 4.25 -11.50 -30.28
N PHE A 82 3.72 -11.80 -29.09
CA PHE A 82 3.78 -13.13 -28.50
C PHE A 82 2.88 -14.13 -29.25
N ASN A 83 1.71 -13.70 -29.73
CA ASN A 83 0.84 -14.53 -30.56
C ASN A 83 1.51 -14.93 -31.89
N GLN A 84 2.25 -14.00 -32.53
CA GLN A 84 3.02 -14.29 -33.74
C GLN A 84 4.22 -15.19 -33.43
N ALA A 85 4.91 -14.96 -32.31
CA ALA A 85 6.11 -15.71 -31.94
C ALA A 85 5.82 -17.14 -31.43
N PHE A 86 4.70 -17.37 -30.75
CA PHE A 86 4.38 -18.65 -30.11
C PHE A 86 3.08 -19.27 -30.62
N GLY A 87 2.54 -18.77 -31.74
CA GLY A 87 1.28 -19.22 -32.30
C GLY A 87 1.24 -20.71 -32.64
N ASP A 88 2.38 -21.26 -33.07
CA ASP A 88 2.48 -22.67 -33.45
C ASP A 88 2.75 -23.60 -32.24
N CYS A 89 2.91 -23.03 -31.05
CA CYS A 89 3.14 -23.79 -29.83
C CYS A 89 1.82 -24.24 -29.16
N PRO A 90 1.83 -25.34 -28.39
CA PRO A 90 0.71 -25.70 -27.53
C PRO A 90 0.37 -24.54 -26.59
N ARG A 91 -0.92 -24.18 -26.50
CA ARG A 91 -1.37 -23.04 -25.69
C ARG A 91 -2.58 -23.42 -24.85
N LEU A 92 -2.64 -22.83 -23.65
CA LEU A 92 -3.80 -22.87 -22.79
C LEU A 92 -4.35 -21.47 -22.68
N ARG A 93 -5.64 -21.30 -22.97
CA ARG A 93 -6.36 -20.04 -22.75
C ARG A 93 -7.03 -20.12 -21.40
N MET A 94 -6.50 -19.38 -20.43
CA MET A 94 -7.00 -19.44 -19.05
C MET A 94 -8.49 -19.12 -18.95
N GLN A 95 -9.00 -18.19 -19.78
CA GLN A 95 -10.41 -17.84 -19.78
C GLN A 95 -11.35 -18.98 -20.18
N ASP A 96 -10.87 -19.93 -20.98
CA ASP A 96 -11.66 -21.09 -21.38
C ASP A 96 -11.69 -22.15 -20.27
N LEU A 97 -10.67 -22.14 -19.40
CA LEU A 97 -10.50 -23.09 -18.29
C LEU A 97 -11.14 -22.61 -16.98
N THR A 98 -11.21 -21.30 -16.75
CA THR A 98 -11.76 -20.76 -15.49
C THR A 98 -13.28 -20.61 -15.50
N ARG A 99 -13.96 -20.77 -16.65
CA ARG A 99 -15.40 -20.55 -16.79
C ARG A 99 -16.23 -21.36 -15.79
N SER A 100 -15.94 -22.66 -15.64
CA SER A 100 -16.67 -23.54 -14.72
C SER A 100 -16.50 -23.10 -13.25
N ASP A 101 -15.29 -22.71 -12.87
CA ASP A 101 -15.01 -22.27 -11.50
C ASP A 101 -15.65 -20.91 -11.20
N ILE A 102 -15.63 -19.99 -12.18
CA ILE A 102 -16.32 -18.71 -12.09
C ILE A 102 -17.82 -18.91 -11.93
N GLU A 103 -18.43 -19.78 -12.74
CA GLU A 103 -19.85 -20.09 -12.63
C GLU A 103 -20.17 -20.66 -11.24
N LYS A 104 -19.39 -21.64 -10.77
CA LYS A 104 -19.56 -22.25 -9.45
C LYS A 104 -19.46 -21.22 -8.33
N TYR A 105 -18.46 -20.33 -8.39
CA TYR A 105 -18.28 -19.25 -7.43
C TYR A 105 -19.46 -18.28 -7.42
N ALA A 106 -19.85 -17.76 -8.60
CA ALA A 106 -20.95 -16.82 -8.74
C ALA A 106 -22.26 -17.44 -8.23
N ARG A 107 -22.56 -18.69 -8.59
CA ARG A 107 -23.73 -19.42 -8.08
C ARG A 107 -23.69 -19.55 -6.56
N GLY A 108 -22.57 -20.00 -5.99
CA GLY A 108 -22.43 -20.18 -4.55
C GLY A 108 -22.74 -18.89 -3.79
N ARG A 109 -22.07 -17.81 -4.16
CA ARG A 109 -22.21 -16.51 -3.48
C ARG A 109 -23.58 -15.87 -3.69
N LEU A 110 -24.04 -15.78 -4.94
CA LEU A 110 -25.30 -15.12 -5.25
C LEU A 110 -26.48 -15.91 -4.67
N PHE A 111 -26.52 -17.22 -4.89
CA PHE A 111 -27.65 -18.05 -4.44
C PHE A 111 -27.68 -18.30 -2.94
N GLU A 112 -26.63 -17.94 -2.20
CA GLU A 112 -26.68 -17.91 -0.73
C GLU A 112 -27.50 -16.74 -0.20
N HIS A 113 -27.58 -15.63 -0.96
CA HIS A 113 -28.30 -14.42 -0.57
C HIS A 113 -29.80 -14.69 -0.37
N PRO A 114 -30.39 -14.35 0.80
CA PRO A 114 -31.78 -14.69 1.14
C PRO A 114 -32.79 -14.23 0.09
N LYS A 115 -32.64 -13.01 -0.41
CA LYS A 115 -33.54 -12.44 -1.43
C LYS A 115 -33.46 -13.18 -2.75
N LEU A 116 -32.25 -13.54 -3.19
CA LEU A 116 -32.06 -14.23 -4.46
C LEU A 116 -32.57 -15.68 -4.38
N LYS A 117 -32.47 -16.34 -3.21
CA LYS A 117 -33.11 -17.66 -2.98
C LYS A 117 -34.61 -17.59 -3.24
N ILE A 118 -35.29 -16.55 -2.76
CA ILE A 118 -36.74 -16.36 -2.95
C ILE A 118 -37.04 -16.06 -4.43
N MET A 119 -36.30 -15.14 -5.05
CA MET A 119 -36.49 -14.78 -6.47
C MET A 119 -36.28 -16.00 -7.38
N ARG A 120 -35.25 -16.80 -7.14
CA ARG A 120 -34.96 -18.03 -7.90
C ARG A 120 -36.07 -19.07 -7.82
N ARG A 121 -36.75 -19.20 -6.66
CA ARG A 121 -37.92 -20.09 -6.53
C ARG A 121 -39.09 -19.65 -7.41
N ARG A 122 -39.22 -18.34 -7.66
CA ARG A 122 -40.27 -17.77 -8.52
C ARG A 122 -39.89 -17.83 -10.00
N ASN A 123 -38.63 -17.55 -10.32
CA ASN A 123 -38.12 -17.57 -11.68
C ASN A 123 -36.66 -18.06 -11.71
N CYS A 124 -36.48 -19.36 -11.88
CA CYS A 124 -35.17 -19.99 -11.90
C CYS A 124 -34.37 -19.63 -13.16
N GLU A 125 -35.05 -19.47 -14.30
CA GLU A 125 -34.43 -19.14 -15.57
C GLU A 125 -33.77 -17.76 -15.53
N GLU A 126 -34.47 -16.75 -15.01
CA GLU A 126 -33.94 -15.39 -14.90
C GLU A 126 -32.75 -15.32 -13.91
N ALA A 127 -32.81 -16.09 -12.82
CA ALA A 127 -31.69 -16.18 -11.88
C ALA A 127 -30.45 -16.86 -12.51
N ASN A 128 -30.65 -17.81 -13.44
CA ASN A 128 -29.57 -18.41 -14.21
C ASN A 128 -28.99 -17.44 -15.24
N LYS A 129 -29.82 -16.61 -15.88
CA LYS A 129 -29.37 -15.56 -16.81
C LYS A 129 -28.44 -14.55 -16.14
N LEU A 130 -28.74 -14.17 -14.89
CA LEU A 130 -27.85 -13.30 -14.11
C LEU A 130 -26.46 -13.93 -13.93
N VAL A 131 -26.39 -15.20 -13.54
CA VAL A 131 -25.12 -15.94 -13.38
C VAL A 131 -24.39 -16.05 -14.72
N GLU A 132 -25.13 -16.32 -15.80
CA GLU A 132 -24.59 -16.38 -17.16
C GLU A 132 -23.98 -15.06 -17.61
N ALA A 133 -24.66 -13.94 -17.33
CA ALA A 133 -24.12 -12.61 -17.59
C ALA A 133 -22.79 -12.39 -16.87
N VAL A 134 -22.69 -12.80 -15.59
CA VAL A 134 -21.47 -12.65 -14.78
C VAL A 134 -20.28 -13.41 -15.39
N TYR A 135 -20.41 -14.72 -15.63
CA TYR A 135 -19.27 -15.48 -16.13
C TYR A 135 -18.92 -15.11 -17.58
N THR A 136 -19.90 -14.64 -18.37
CA THR A 136 -19.68 -14.21 -19.77
C THR A 136 -18.92 -12.89 -19.82
N GLN A 137 -19.24 -11.93 -18.94
CA GLN A 137 -18.55 -10.64 -18.90
C GLN A 137 -17.15 -10.73 -18.28
N ALA A 138 -16.95 -11.65 -17.33
CA ALA A 138 -15.70 -11.81 -16.62
C ALA A 138 -14.48 -12.05 -17.52
N SER A 139 -14.66 -12.59 -18.74
CA SER A 139 -13.57 -12.87 -19.69
C SER A 139 -12.42 -13.68 -19.05
N GLY A 140 -12.75 -14.57 -18.10
CA GLY A 140 -11.79 -15.39 -17.36
C GLY A 140 -11.13 -14.75 -16.13
N VAL A 141 -11.39 -13.47 -15.85
CA VAL A 141 -10.75 -12.71 -14.77
C VAL A 141 -11.50 -12.91 -13.46
N PHE A 142 -11.00 -13.77 -12.58
CA PHE A 142 -11.67 -14.09 -11.31
C PHE A 142 -11.87 -12.87 -10.41
N LEU A 143 -10.90 -11.94 -10.39
CA LEU A 143 -11.02 -10.70 -9.62
C LEU A 143 -12.20 -9.83 -10.09
N TRP A 144 -12.46 -9.79 -11.40
CA TRP A 144 -13.60 -9.09 -11.96
C TRP A 144 -14.91 -9.69 -11.43
N VAL A 145 -14.98 -11.03 -11.36
CA VAL A 145 -16.14 -11.76 -10.83
C VAL A 145 -16.37 -11.43 -9.37
N MET A 146 -15.32 -11.42 -8.55
CA MET A 146 -15.43 -11.07 -7.12
C MET A 146 -15.99 -9.65 -6.94
N VAL A 147 -15.48 -8.68 -7.70
CA VAL A 147 -15.99 -7.30 -7.70
C VAL A 147 -17.45 -7.25 -8.13
N ALA A 148 -17.78 -7.86 -9.27
CA ALA A 148 -19.13 -7.83 -9.83
C ALA A 148 -20.13 -8.49 -8.88
N VAL A 149 -19.82 -9.68 -8.35
CA VAL A 149 -20.68 -10.40 -7.40
C VAL A 149 -20.91 -9.58 -6.13
N ASN A 150 -19.88 -8.93 -5.57
CA ASN A 150 -20.06 -8.08 -4.38
C ASN A 150 -21.02 -6.91 -4.66
N ASN A 151 -20.86 -6.21 -5.79
CA ASN A 151 -21.78 -5.14 -6.19
C ASN A 151 -23.22 -5.66 -6.42
N LEU A 152 -23.38 -6.88 -6.92
CA LEU A 152 -24.70 -7.51 -7.11
C LEU A 152 -25.35 -7.88 -5.77
N LEU A 153 -24.56 -8.31 -4.78
CA LEU A 153 -25.06 -8.59 -3.42
C LEU A 153 -25.56 -7.30 -2.74
N GLU A 154 -24.86 -6.18 -2.93
CA GLU A 154 -25.35 -4.86 -2.51
C GLU A 154 -26.65 -4.49 -3.23
N GLY A 155 -26.69 -4.61 -4.56
CA GLY A 155 -27.91 -4.34 -5.33
C GLY A 155 -29.11 -5.20 -4.91
N LEU A 156 -28.87 -6.47 -4.54
CA LEU A 156 -29.90 -7.34 -3.97
C LEU A 156 -30.40 -6.81 -2.63
N THR A 157 -29.49 -6.42 -1.74
CA THR A 157 -29.82 -5.82 -0.45
C THR A 157 -30.67 -4.55 -0.63
N ASP A 158 -30.33 -3.73 -1.63
CA ASP A 158 -30.99 -2.44 -1.88
C ASP A 158 -32.40 -2.52 -2.46
N GLY A 159 -32.78 -3.61 -3.12
CA GLY A 159 -34.10 -3.63 -3.76
C GLY A 159 -34.16 -4.32 -5.10
N SER A 160 -33.04 -4.37 -5.81
CA SER A 160 -32.98 -4.65 -7.25
C SER A 160 -33.61 -5.99 -7.64
N THR A 161 -34.29 -5.98 -8.80
CA THR A 161 -34.84 -7.14 -9.48
C THR A 161 -33.74 -7.91 -10.23
N LEU A 162 -34.04 -9.14 -10.65
CA LEU A 162 -33.10 -9.96 -11.44
C LEU A 162 -32.72 -9.29 -12.77
N THR A 163 -33.68 -8.66 -13.43
CA THR A 163 -33.47 -8.01 -14.73
C THR A 163 -32.57 -6.78 -14.57
N GLU A 164 -32.84 -5.90 -13.61
CA GLU A 164 -31.99 -4.73 -13.31
C GLU A 164 -30.55 -5.14 -12.97
N LEU A 165 -30.38 -6.20 -12.18
CA LEU A 165 -29.07 -6.74 -11.85
C LEU A 165 -28.35 -7.28 -13.10
N THR A 166 -29.08 -7.99 -13.98
CA THR A 166 -28.51 -8.52 -15.23
C THR A 166 -28.07 -7.39 -16.15
N ASP A 167 -28.89 -6.34 -16.31
CA ASP A 167 -28.56 -5.16 -17.10
C ASP A 167 -27.33 -4.42 -16.55
N ILE A 168 -27.25 -4.30 -15.22
CA ILE A 168 -26.08 -3.74 -14.54
C ILE A 168 -24.80 -4.53 -14.86
N VAL A 169 -24.85 -5.87 -14.87
CA VAL A 169 -23.69 -6.70 -15.23
C VAL A 169 -23.22 -6.39 -16.66
N TYR A 170 -24.14 -6.24 -17.60
CA TYR A 170 -23.79 -5.90 -18.98
C TYR A 170 -23.22 -4.48 -19.13
N SER A 171 -23.52 -3.58 -18.20
CA SER A 171 -22.93 -2.23 -18.16
C SER A 171 -21.50 -2.19 -17.61
N TYR A 172 -21.06 -3.24 -16.90
CA TYR A 172 -19.73 -3.28 -16.31
C TYR A 172 -18.63 -3.41 -17.37
N PRO A 173 -17.58 -2.58 -17.30
CA PRO A 173 -16.43 -2.74 -18.18
C PRO A 173 -15.72 -4.08 -17.96
N ARG A 174 -15.33 -4.76 -19.03
CA ARG A 174 -14.66 -6.08 -18.96
C ARG A 174 -13.25 -6.05 -18.38
N GLN A 175 -12.58 -4.91 -18.48
CA GLN A 175 -11.23 -4.72 -17.96
C GLN A 175 -11.28 -4.14 -16.54
N LEU A 176 -10.36 -4.58 -15.67
CA LEU A 176 -10.36 -4.19 -14.27
C LEU A 176 -10.21 -2.68 -14.05
N GLN A 177 -9.30 -2.02 -14.76
CA GLN A 177 -9.04 -0.59 -14.54
C GLN A 177 -10.25 0.29 -14.92
N PRO A 178 -10.86 0.14 -16.11
CA PRO A 178 -12.15 0.78 -16.40
C PRO A 178 -13.27 0.38 -15.44
N PHE A 179 -13.27 -0.86 -14.92
CA PHE A 179 -14.27 -1.28 -13.95
C PHE A 179 -14.09 -0.57 -12.60
N TYR A 180 -12.85 -0.39 -12.12
CA TYR A 180 -12.56 0.42 -10.95
C TYR A 180 -12.97 1.88 -11.17
N GLN A 181 -12.69 2.47 -12.34
CA GLN A 181 -13.16 3.82 -12.68
C GLN A 181 -14.69 3.91 -12.64
N HIS A 182 -15.40 2.90 -13.16
CA HIS A 182 -16.86 2.84 -13.08
C HIS A 182 -17.34 2.82 -11.62
N MET A 183 -16.75 1.99 -10.76
CA MET A 183 -17.09 1.97 -9.33
C MET A 183 -16.79 3.31 -8.65
N PHE A 184 -15.62 3.88 -8.94
CA PHE A 184 -15.17 5.15 -8.40
C PHE A 184 -16.11 6.30 -8.79
N SER A 185 -16.64 6.29 -10.02
CA SER A 185 -17.63 7.28 -10.48
C SER A 185 -18.98 7.20 -9.76
N ARG A 186 -19.33 6.03 -9.21
CA ARG A 186 -20.57 5.78 -8.46
C ARG A 186 -20.51 6.23 -7.01
N ILE A 187 -19.34 6.66 -6.51
CA ILE A 187 -19.24 7.26 -5.17
C ILE A 187 -20.20 8.46 -5.11
N LYS A 188 -21.13 8.42 -4.15
CA LYS A 188 -22.14 9.47 -3.93
C LYS A 188 -21.43 10.81 -3.75
N GLU A 189 -21.97 11.89 -4.34
CA GLU A 189 -21.32 13.21 -4.35
C GLU A 189 -20.87 13.66 -2.95
N HIS A 190 -21.75 13.55 -1.95
CA HIS A 190 -21.47 13.92 -0.56
C HIS A 190 -20.46 13.01 0.16
N HIS A 191 -20.13 11.84 -0.42
CA HIS A 191 -19.11 10.92 0.10
C HIS A 191 -17.75 11.08 -0.62
N ARG A 192 -17.71 11.72 -1.79
CA ARG A 192 -16.50 11.75 -2.65
C ARG A 192 -15.28 12.33 -1.95
N LEU A 193 -15.45 13.49 -1.31
CA LEU A 193 -14.34 14.15 -0.62
C LEU A 193 -13.74 13.25 0.45
N GLU A 194 -14.58 12.60 1.26
CA GLU A 194 -14.12 11.69 2.30
C GLU A 194 -13.47 10.42 1.72
N ALA A 195 -14.05 9.84 0.67
CA ALA A 195 -13.46 8.70 -0.03
C ALA A 195 -12.05 9.02 -0.51
N PHE A 196 -11.85 10.18 -1.13
CA PHE A 196 -10.53 10.61 -1.62
C PHE A 196 -9.52 10.78 -0.50
N LYS A 197 -9.94 11.37 0.64
CA LYS A 197 -9.09 11.45 1.84
C LYS A 197 -8.66 10.06 2.31
N ILE A 198 -9.57 9.09 2.37
CA ILE A 198 -9.28 7.71 2.77
C ILE A 198 -8.28 7.05 1.79
N TYR A 199 -8.54 7.16 0.48
CA TYR A 199 -7.67 6.59 -0.56
C TYR A 199 -6.25 7.17 -0.51
N LEU A 200 -6.12 8.50 -0.46
CA LEU A 200 -4.83 9.19 -0.37
C LEU A 200 -4.10 8.79 0.91
N PHE A 201 -4.79 8.81 2.06
CA PHE A 201 -4.19 8.47 3.34
C PHE A 201 -3.60 7.04 3.33
N ILE A 202 -4.37 6.06 2.85
CA ILE A 202 -3.92 4.66 2.80
C ILE A 202 -2.82 4.48 1.75
N SER A 203 -2.98 5.03 0.54
CA SER A 203 -2.00 4.90 -0.54
C SER A 203 -0.65 5.51 -0.13
N HIS A 204 -0.69 6.70 0.44
CA HIS A 204 0.50 7.42 0.87
C HIS A 204 1.18 6.72 2.06
N ALA A 205 0.42 6.25 3.06
CA ALA A 205 0.97 5.45 4.15
C ALA A 205 1.65 4.17 3.65
N ARG A 206 1.04 3.46 2.69
CA ARG A 206 1.64 2.24 2.09
C ARG A 206 2.94 2.55 1.36
N LEU A 207 3.00 3.69 0.67
CA LEU A 207 4.18 4.11 -0.08
C LEU A 207 5.35 4.48 0.86
N VAL A 208 5.08 5.24 1.92
CA VAL A 208 6.13 5.79 2.80
C VAL A 208 6.49 4.84 3.95
N GLU A 209 5.51 4.14 4.54
CA GLU A 209 5.70 3.24 5.68
C GLU A 209 5.94 1.78 5.26
N GLY A 210 5.67 1.43 3.99
CA GLY A 210 5.82 0.08 3.45
C GLY A 210 4.67 -0.87 3.78
N ALA A 211 3.66 -0.43 4.54
CA ALA A 211 2.50 -1.22 4.96
C ALA A 211 1.23 -0.34 5.05
N ALA A 212 0.07 -0.98 5.08
CA ALA A 212 -1.17 -0.25 5.35
C ALA A 212 -1.18 0.27 6.79
N PRO A 213 -1.73 1.47 7.05
CA PRO A 213 -1.87 1.96 8.40
C PRO A 213 -2.92 1.12 9.15
N SER A 214 -2.82 1.08 10.48
CA SER A 214 -3.89 0.55 11.32
C SER A 214 -5.23 1.24 11.01
N PRO A 215 -6.36 0.51 10.98
CA PRO A 215 -7.70 1.09 10.85
C PRO A 215 -7.94 2.26 11.79
N LEU A 216 -7.46 2.16 13.03
CA LEU A 216 -7.60 3.20 14.05
C LEU A 216 -7.10 4.57 13.56
N ARG A 217 -6.03 4.62 12.77
CA ARG A 217 -5.45 5.88 12.27
C ARG A 217 -6.39 6.66 11.34
N LEU A 218 -7.38 6.01 10.72
CA LEU A 218 -8.39 6.69 9.90
C LEU A 218 -9.37 7.53 10.73
N TYR A 219 -9.44 7.34 12.05
CA TYR A 219 -10.26 8.15 12.95
C TYR A 219 -9.96 9.66 12.81
N LEU A 220 -8.71 10.01 12.53
CA LEU A 220 -8.27 11.39 12.34
C LEU A 220 -8.89 12.07 11.12
N LEU A 221 -9.32 11.30 10.10
CA LEU A 221 -9.95 11.88 8.91
C LEU A 221 -11.33 12.50 9.20
N GLN A 222 -11.93 12.17 10.35
CA GLN A 222 -13.24 12.65 10.76
C GLN A 222 -13.19 13.91 11.63
N ASN A 223 -11.99 14.32 12.06
CA ASN A 223 -11.81 15.35 13.07
C ASN A 223 -10.71 16.33 12.62
N ASP A 224 -10.62 17.47 13.29
CA ASP A 224 -9.48 18.38 13.13
C ASP A 224 -8.24 17.78 13.83
N PRO A 225 -7.15 17.49 13.09
CA PRO A 225 -5.93 16.91 13.66
C PRO A 225 -5.31 17.71 14.82
N LEU A 226 -5.52 19.03 14.86
CA LEU A 226 -4.97 19.88 15.91
C LEU A 226 -5.63 19.62 17.27
N GLN A 227 -6.88 19.13 17.30
CA GLN A 227 -7.60 18.82 18.55
C GLN A 227 -7.00 17.63 19.32
N PHE A 228 -6.12 16.86 18.68
CA PHE A 228 -5.46 15.70 19.27
C PHE A 228 -4.07 15.99 19.83
N LEU A 229 -3.51 17.17 19.55
CA LEU A 229 -2.21 17.59 20.07
C LEU A 229 -2.21 17.56 21.60
N ASP A 230 -3.17 18.21 22.24
CA ASP A 230 -3.21 18.36 23.70
C ASP A 230 -3.86 17.16 24.43
N LYS A 231 -4.28 16.12 23.70
CA LYS A 231 -4.86 14.93 24.33
C LYS A 231 -3.79 14.20 25.14
N PRO A 232 -4.06 13.83 26.41
CA PRO A 232 -3.08 13.16 27.24
C PRO A 232 -2.80 11.74 26.73
N VAL A 233 -1.61 11.23 27.03
CA VAL A 233 -1.32 9.79 26.91
C VAL A 233 -2.28 9.02 27.84
N LYS A 234 -3.20 8.28 27.24
CA LYS A 234 -4.23 7.51 27.95
C LYS A 234 -4.66 6.33 27.10
N MET A 235 -4.61 5.13 27.67
CA MET A 235 -4.99 3.90 26.98
C MET A 235 -6.46 3.98 26.53
N MET A 236 -6.70 3.72 25.25
CA MET A 236 -8.04 3.49 24.73
C MET A 236 -8.51 2.11 25.18
N ALA A 237 -9.67 2.06 25.83
CA ALA A 237 -10.31 0.80 26.24
C ALA A 237 -10.65 -0.05 25.01
N ASN A 238 -10.59 -1.37 25.14
CA ASN A 238 -10.78 -2.28 24.02
C ASN A 238 -12.21 -2.23 23.47
N GLU A 239 -13.21 -1.98 24.32
CA GLU A 239 -14.61 -1.80 23.89
C GLU A 239 -14.72 -0.56 22.97
N HIS A 240 -14.14 0.56 23.40
CA HIS A 240 -14.15 1.79 22.62
C HIS A 240 -13.31 1.66 21.32
N LEU A 241 -12.25 0.87 21.34
CA LEU A 241 -11.46 0.55 20.16
C LEU A 241 -12.29 -0.24 19.14
N SER A 242 -12.98 -1.30 19.57
CA SER A 242 -13.83 -2.12 18.69
C SER A 242 -14.97 -1.30 18.09
N GLU A 243 -15.65 -0.46 18.89
CA GLU A 243 -16.64 0.50 18.40
C GLU A 243 -16.07 1.45 17.34
N THR A 244 -14.90 2.05 17.63
CA THR A 244 -14.23 2.99 16.71
C THR A 244 -13.84 2.30 15.39
N ILE A 245 -13.33 1.08 15.44
CA ILE A 245 -12.97 0.31 14.25
C ILE A 245 -14.23 -0.06 13.45
N GLY A 246 -15.33 -0.44 14.12
CA GLY A 246 -16.61 -0.71 13.48
C GLY A 246 -17.14 0.50 12.70
N ASP A 247 -17.14 1.68 13.32
CA ASP A 247 -17.53 2.93 12.67
C ASP A 247 -16.64 3.25 11.45
N ILE A 248 -15.33 3.03 11.57
CA ILE A 248 -14.38 3.22 10.47
C ILE A 248 -14.65 2.22 9.34
N ALA A 249 -14.92 0.95 9.66
CA ALA A 249 -15.21 -0.09 8.68
C ALA A 249 -16.50 0.23 7.89
N ASP A 250 -17.56 0.69 8.57
CA ASP A 250 -18.81 1.11 7.94
C ASP A 250 -18.61 2.30 7.00
N ARG A 251 -17.76 3.26 7.40
CA ARG A 251 -17.38 4.39 6.54
C ARG A 251 -16.58 3.93 5.33
N VAL A 252 -15.53 3.13 5.52
CA VAL A 252 -14.74 2.60 4.39
C VAL A 252 -15.64 1.83 3.42
N ARG A 253 -16.55 0.97 3.93
CA ARG A 253 -17.50 0.22 3.11
C ARG A 253 -18.38 1.14 2.26
N SER A 254 -18.92 2.19 2.85
CA SER A 254 -19.85 3.12 2.19
C SER A 254 -19.20 4.21 1.33
N ARG A 255 -17.90 4.51 1.51
CA ARG A 255 -17.15 5.51 0.74
C ARG A 255 -16.28 4.89 -0.35
N CYS A 256 -15.70 3.72 -0.10
CA CYS A 256 -14.64 3.14 -0.94
C CYS A 256 -15.11 2.04 -1.89
N CYS A 257 -16.43 1.83 -2.03
CA CYS A 257 -17.03 0.91 -3.01
C CYS A 257 -16.40 -0.50 -3.00
N GLY A 258 -15.95 -1.00 -1.85
CA GLY A 258 -15.30 -2.32 -1.74
C GLY A 258 -13.91 -2.44 -2.38
N LEU A 259 -13.30 -1.35 -2.87
CA LEU A 259 -11.89 -1.35 -3.31
C LEU A 259 -10.91 -1.44 -2.14
N ILE A 260 -11.36 -1.01 -0.95
CA ILE A 260 -10.66 -1.11 0.33
C ILE A 260 -11.60 -1.82 1.31
N GLN A 261 -11.03 -2.70 2.13
CA GLN A 261 -11.71 -3.43 3.19
C GLN A 261 -10.96 -3.25 4.51
N VAL A 262 -11.72 -3.11 5.58
CA VAL A 262 -11.22 -3.16 6.96
C VAL A 262 -11.62 -4.53 7.49
N HIS A 263 -10.64 -5.31 7.96
CA HIS A 263 -10.90 -6.59 8.63
C HIS A 263 -10.63 -6.42 10.12
N SER A 264 -11.59 -6.81 10.95
CA SER A 264 -11.44 -6.81 12.40
C SER A 264 -11.27 -8.24 12.96
N PRO A 265 -10.65 -8.39 14.14
CA PRO A 265 -10.59 -9.66 14.86
C PRO A 265 -11.95 -10.33 15.09
N ASP A 266 -12.99 -9.52 15.30
CA ASP A 266 -14.33 -9.98 15.68
C ASP A 266 -15.09 -10.63 14.50
N GLU A 267 -14.73 -10.33 13.25
CA GLU A 267 -15.42 -10.85 12.05
C GLU A 267 -15.12 -12.33 11.75
N TYR A 268 -14.05 -12.91 12.32
CA TYR A 268 -13.50 -14.20 11.90
C TYR A 268 -13.15 -15.16 13.06
N SER A 269 -13.91 -15.11 14.16
CA SER A 269 -13.65 -15.84 15.41
C SER A 269 -13.42 -17.37 15.32
N ASN A 270 -13.62 -17.99 14.15
CA ASN A 270 -13.61 -19.44 13.95
C ASN A 270 -12.49 -19.95 13.01
N ASP A 271 -11.55 -19.11 12.55
CA ASP A 271 -10.52 -19.51 11.57
C ASP A 271 -9.13 -19.66 12.23
N GLU A 272 -8.54 -20.86 12.17
CA GLU A 272 -7.24 -21.19 12.80
C GLU A 272 -6.06 -20.40 12.18
N MET A 273 -6.20 -19.88 10.96
CA MET A 273 -5.20 -19.04 10.28
C MET A 273 -5.04 -17.63 10.90
N MET A 274 -5.81 -17.27 11.94
CA MET A 274 -5.96 -15.88 12.42
C MET A 274 -5.27 -15.54 13.76
N GLN A 275 -4.44 -16.42 14.33
CA GLN A 275 -3.69 -16.11 15.56
C GLN A 275 -2.68 -14.94 15.41
N GLU A 276 -2.42 -14.48 14.17
CA GLU A 276 -1.46 -13.41 13.86
C GLU A 276 -2.11 -12.05 13.52
N MET A 277 -3.46 -11.93 13.53
CA MET A 277 -4.11 -10.65 13.16
C MET A 277 -3.92 -9.60 14.26
N PRO A 278 -3.57 -8.34 13.91
CA PRO A 278 -3.44 -7.27 14.90
C PRO A 278 -4.75 -6.97 15.63
N GLU A 279 -4.67 -6.62 16.92
CA GLU A 279 -5.84 -6.22 17.72
C GLU A 279 -6.62 -5.04 17.11
N GLU A 280 -5.93 -4.15 16.41
CA GLU A 280 -6.55 -2.98 15.75
C GLU A 280 -7.15 -3.33 14.37
N GLY A 281 -7.06 -4.59 13.95
CA GLY A 281 -7.43 -5.03 12.61
C GLY A 281 -6.44 -4.60 11.55
N GLU A 282 -6.82 -4.77 10.29
CA GLU A 282 -5.99 -4.41 9.14
C GLU A 282 -6.81 -3.81 8.00
N ILE A 283 -6.15 -2.94 7.23
CA ILE A 283 -6.70 -2.41 5.98
C ILE A 283 -6.11 -3.19 4.81
N ARG A 284 -6.97 -3.81 4.00
CA ARG A 284 -6.59 -4.51 2.77
C ARG A 284 -7.17 -3.81 1.54
N LEU A 285 -6.33 -3.66 0.52
CA LEU A 285 -6.83 -3.40 -0.82
C LEU A 285 -7.47 -4.68 -1.35
N LEU A 286 -8.54 -4.55 -2.12
CA LEU A 286 -9.20 -5.70 -2.73
C LEU A 286 -8.23 -6.57 -3.55
N HIS A 287 -7.26 -5.93 -4.21
CA HIS A 287 -6.18 -6.59 -4.92
C HIS A 287 -5.01 -5.63 -5.18
N ARG A 288 -3.83 -6.15 -5.52
CA ARG A 288 -2.65 -5.32 -5.89
C ARG A 288 -2.94 -4.31 -7.00
N THR A 289 -3.79 -4.67 -7.97
CA THR A 289 -4.16 -3.80 -9.11
C THR A 289 -4.97 -2.58 -8.70
N VAL A 290 -5.58 -2.58 -7.51
CA VAL A 290 -6.19 -1.38 -6.94
C VAL A 290 -5.11 -0.36 -6.60
N SER A 291 -3.93 -0.79 -6.15
CA SER A 291 -2.81 0.12 -5.87
C SER A 291 -2.40 0.88 -7.12
N ASP A 292 -2.30 0.20 -8.27
CA ASP A 292 -1.96 0.82 -9.56
C ASP A 292 -3.03 1.85 -9.95
N PHE A 293 -4.31 1.49 -9.81
CA PHE A 293 -5.43 2.40 -10.08
C PHE A 293 -5.45 3.63 -9.17
N LEU A 294 -5.13 3.48 -7.88
CA LEU A 294 -5.05 4.61 -6.94
C LEU A 294 -3.87 5.54 -7.28
N ASN A 295 -2.77 5.00 -7.78
CA ASN A 295 -1.65 5.81 -8.27
C ASN A 295 -2.04 6.61 -9.52
N ASP A 296 -2.72 5.99 -10.48
CA ASP A 296 -3.18 6.66 -11.71
C ASP A 296 -4.22 7.78 -11.43
N THR A 297 -4.93 7.68 -10.31
CA THR A 297 -5.96 8.66 -9.89
C THR A 297 -5.49 9.61 -8.80
N HIS A 298 -4.22 9.49 -8.35
CA HIS A 298 -3.67 10.23 -7.22
C HIS A 298 -3.83 11.74 -7.38
N ASP A 299 -3.33 12.30 -8.49
CA ASP A 299 -3.30 13.76 -8.70
C ASP A 299 -4.70 14.37 -8.72
N MET A 300 -5.68 13.66 -9.29
CA MET A 300 -7.08 14.09 -9.29
C MET A 300 -7.68 14.09 -7.87
N MET A 301 -7.35 13.10 -7.04
CA MET A 301 -7.80 13.05 -5.66
C MET A 301 -7.12 14.13 -4.81
N ASP A 302 -5.80 14.30 -4.98
CA ASP A 302 -5.00 15.27 -4.24
C ASP A 302 -5.48 16.70 -4.53
N GLU A 303 -5.66 17.05 -5.80
CA GLU A 303 -6.19 18.34 -6.21
C GLU A 303 -7.60 18.63 -5.63
N ALA A 304 -8.49 17.64 -5.64
CA ALA A 304 -9.84 17.79 -5.09
C ALA A 304 -9.84 17.97 -3.56
N THR A 305 -8.93 17.29 -2.86
CA THR A 305 -8.86 17.32 -1.40
C THR A 305 -8.10 18.54 -0.88
N ARG A 306 -7.02 18.97 -1.53
CA ARG A 306 -6.27 20.21 -1.20
C ARG A 306 -7.13 21.46 -1.25
N LYS A 307 -8.04 21.56 -2.23
CA LYS A 307 -9.05 22.64 -2.30
C LYS A 307 -9.93 22.75 -1.06
N ASN A 308 -10.00 21.69 -0.26
CA ASN A 308 -10.76 21.62 0.98
C ASN A 308 -9.84 21.60 2.22
N GLY A 309 -8.60 22.08 2.10
CA GLY A 309 -7.64 22.20 3.21
C GLY A 309 -7.09 20.85 3.71
N PHE A 310 -7.23 19.77 2.94
CA PHE A 310 -6.66 18.48 3.31
C PHE A 310 -5.21 18.37 2.83
N VAL A 311 -4.31 18.19 3.79
CA VAL A 311 -2.88 17.91 3.55
C VAL A 311 -2.60 16.51 4.08
N VAL A 312 -2.39 15.55 3.19
CA VAL A 312 -2.30 14.13 3.58
C VAL A 312 -1.22 13.87 4.64
N ASP A 313 -0.06 14.50 4.49
CA ASP A 313 1.08 14.36 5.42
C ASP A 313 0.77 14.92 6.81
N HIS A 314 0.01 16.01 6.91
CA HIS A 314 -0.44 16.55 8.19
C HIS A 314 -1.30 15.54 8.94
N TYR A 315 -2.30 14.95 8.26
CA TYR A 315 -3.18 13.95 8.85
C TYR A 315 -2.42 12.68 9.21
N LEU A 316 -1.47 12.25 8.38
CA LEU A 316 -0.63 11.09 8.66
C LEU A 316 0.25 11.30 9.88
N ALA A 317 0.94 12.44 10.00
CA ALA A 317 1.74 12.79 11.17
C ALA A 317 0.89 12.80 12.46
N ALA A 318 -0.26 13.48 12.42
CA ALA A 318 -1.18 13.54 13.55
C ALA A 318 -1.73 12.16 13.94
N SER A 319 -2.04 11.30 12.96
CA SER A 319 -2.53 9.95 13.21
C SER A 319 -1.51 9.06 13.92
N ILE A 320 -0.21 9.20 13.60
CA ILE A 320 0.86 8.43 14.25
C ILE A 320 1.00 8.89 15.70
N LEU A 321 1.04 10.21 15.94
CA LEU A 321 1.11 10.76 17.29
C LEU A 321 -0.06 10.28 18.15
N TRP A 322 -1.28 10.41 17.63
CA TRP A 322 -2.47 10.02 18.38
C TRP A 322 -2.53 8.51 18.63
N SER A 323 -2.30 7.68 17.62
CA SER A 323 -2.24 6.22 17.75
C SER A 323 -1.19 5.78 18.76
N PHE A 324 -0.02 6.42 18.75
CA PHE A 324 1.02 6.18 19.77
C PHE A 324 0.52 6.53 21.18
N LYS A 325 -0.08 7.71 21.38
CA LYS A 325 -0.57 8.15 22.71
C LYS A 325 -1.66 7.25 23.30
N VAL A 326 -2.51 6.66 22.47
CA VAL A 326 -3.68 5.89 22.92
C VAL A 326 -3.48 4.37 22.92
N ARG A 327 -2.51 3.87 22.14
CA ARG A 327 -2.21 2.43 22.02
C ARG A 327 -0.71 2.14 22.10
N GLY A 328 0.09 2.66 21.16
CA GLY A 328 1.51 2.33 21.04
C GLY A 328 2.33 2.51 22.33
N TYR A 329 2.03 3.54 23.11
CA TYR A 329 2.64 3.79 24.42
C TYR A 329 2.53 2.58 25.38
N PHE A 330 1.39 1.89 25.34
CA PHE A 330 1.05 0.82 26.25
C PHE A 330 1.43 -0.56 25.69
N THR A 331 1.27 -0.74 24.38
CA THR A 331 1.42 -2.06 23.71
C THR A 331 2.84 -2.35 23.22
N LEU A 332 3.69 -1.34 22.98
CA LEU A 332 5.08 -1.56 22.62
C LEU A 332 5.88 -1.95 23.87
N ASP A 333 5.80 -3.20 24.29
CA ASP A 333 6.41 -3.70 25.53
C ASP A 333 7.62 -4.62 25.31
N THR A 334 7.90 -4.98 24.05
CA THR A 334 9.08 -5.76 23.65
C THR A 334 10.01 -4.96 22.73
N ILE A 335 11.29 -5.37 22.67
CA ILE A 335 12.27 -4.81 21.73
C ILE A 335 11.86 -5.02 20.27
N GLN A 336 11.23 -6.17 19.99
CA GLN A 336 10.78 -6.53 18.65
C GLN A 336 9.63 -5.61 18.21
N ALA A 337 8.58 -5.48 19.05
CA ALA A 337 7.46 -4.59 18.75
C ALA A 337 7.90 -3.14 18.51
N TRP A 338 8.86 -2.64 19.30
CA TRP A 338 9.45 -1.33 19.07
C TRP A 338 10.18 -1.22 17.72
N HIS A 339 11.00 -2.21 17.36
CA HIS A 339 11.68 -2.24 16.06
C HIS A 339 10.70 -2.31 14.90
N ASP A 340 9.63 -3.10 15.04
CA ASP A 340 8.56 -3.19 14.04
C ASP A 340 7.80 -1.86 13.89
N HIS A 341 7.76 -1.03 14.94
CA HIS A 341 7.17 0.30 14.91
C HIS A 341 8.11 1.40 14.39
N LEU A 342 9.42 1.16 14.31
CA LEU A 342 10.39 2.17 13.86
C LEU A 342 10.13 2.72 12.44
N PRO A 343 9.68 1.94 11.44
CA PRO A 343 9.32 2.48 10.13
C PRO A 343 8.22 3.55 10.21
N THR A 344 7.13 3.27 10.93
CA THR A 344 6.04 4.22 11.17
C THR A 344 6.53 5.45 11.93
N LEU A 345 7.35 5.26 12.98
CA LEU A 345 7.97 6.40 13.65
C LEU A 345 8.82 7.20 12.67
N LYS A 346 9.72 6.61 11.89
CA LYS A 346 10.53 7.36 10.91
C LYS A 346 9.69 8.12 9.89
N ALA A 347 8.56 7.56 9.46
CA ALA A 347 7.63 8.23 8.55
C ALA A 347 7.02 9.49 9.16
N PHE A 348 6.77 9.55 10.47
CA PHE A 348 6.26 10.76 11.15
C PHE A 348 7.13 11.99 10.86
N TRP A 349 8.46 11.87 10.88
CA TRP A 349 9.36 13.00 10.60
C TRP A 349 9.34 13.36 9.11
N ASN A 350 9.24 12.38 8.20
CA ASN A 350 9.06 12.65 6.77
C ASN A 350 7.75 13.40 6.49
N TYR A 351 6.67 13.03 7.17
CA TYR A 351 5.38 13.71 7.05
C TYR A 351 5.43 15.14 7.60
N CYS A 352 6.07 15.34 8.76
CA CYS A 352 6.29 16.69 9.30
C CYS A 352 7.11 17.57 8.36
N GLN A 353 8.11 16.99 7.69
CA GLN A 353 8.92 17.68 6.68
C GLN A 353 8.10 18.01 5.43
N SER A 354 7.37 17.04 4.89
CA SER A 354 6.62 17.19 3.64
C SER A 354 5.45 18.16 3.79
N ALA A 355 4.81 18.18 4.97
CA ALA A 355 3.73 19.12 5.28
C ALA A 355 4.22 20.55 5.59
N LYS A 356 5.53 20.84 5.59
CA LYS A 356 6.07 22.13 6.08
C LYS A 356 5.56 23.35 5.30
N GLU A 357 5.46 23.21 3.98
CA GLU A 357 5.04 24.30 3.09
C GLU A 357 3.55 24.62 3.29
N ASP A 358 2.75 23.58 3.53
CA ASP A 358 1.31 23.69 3.71
C ASP A 358 0.92 24.09 5.16
N MET A 359 1.75 23.80 6.17
CA MET A 359 1.43 23.97 7.60
C MET A 359 2.16 25.08 8.36
N GLY A 360 3.21 25.69 7.81
CA GLY A 360 3.94 26.76 8.48
C GLY A 360 4.65 26.29 9.76
N GLN A 361 4.13 26.60 10.95
CA GLN A 361 4.71 26.19 12.25
C GLN A 361 4.00 24.97 12.88
N GLY A 362 2.92 24.46 12.28
CA GLY A 362 2.10 23.37 12.86
C GLY A 362 2.89 22.08 13.15
N GLN A 363 3.82 21.71 12.27
CA GLN A 363 4.72 20.58 12.45
C GLN A 363 5.64 20.71 13.66
N THR A 364 6.00 21.94 14.07
CA THR A 364 6.78 22.17 15.30
C THR A 364 6.02 21.72 16.55
N LEU A 365 4.68 21.86 16.57
CA LEU A 365 3.84 21.38 17.67
C LEU A 365 3.80 19.86 17.73
N TYR A 366 3.61 19.20 16.57
CA TYR A 366 3.64 17.73 16.48
C TYR A 366 4.96 17.15 16.97
N VAL A 367 6.10 17.71 16.53
CA VAL A 367 7.44 17.23 16.91
C VAL A 367 7.67 17.37 18.43
N LYS A 368 7.26 18.50 19.03
CA LYS A 368 7.33 18.69 20.49
C LYS A 368 6.52 17.64 21.23
N GLU A 369 5.28 17.44 20.81
CA GLU A 369 4.37 16.54 21.50
C GLU A 369 4.79 15.08 21.37
N MET A 370 5.30 14.69 20.19
CA MET A 370 5.87 13.37 19.97
C MET A 370 7.10 13.13 20.86
N ASP A 371 8.02 14.09 20.95
CA ASP A 371 9.18 13.99 21.83
C ASP A 371 8.79 13.84 23.31
N GLN A 372 7.83 14.64 23.77
CA GLN A 372 7.31 14.53 25.15
C GLN A 372 6.71 13.15 25.41
N ALA A 373 5.89 12.63 24.49
CA ALA A 373 5.27 11.32 24.61
C ALA A 373 6.31 10.19 24.63
N LEU A 374 7.30 10.22 23.73
CA LEU A 374 8.36 9.21 23.63
C LEU A 374 9.33 9.26 24.82
N THR A 375 9.67 10.46 25.30
CA THR A 375 10.51 10.66 26.48
C THR A 375 9.83 10.11 27.73
N LYS A 376 8.53 10.41 27.91
CA LYS A 376 7.72 9.85 28.99
C LYS A 376 7.62 8.33 28.91
N TYR A 377 7.36 7.78 27.73
CA TYR A 377 7.31 6.34 27.48
C TYR A 377 8.61 5.65 27.92
N TRP A 378 9.77 6.19 27.50
CA TRP A 378 11.06 5.61 27.83
C TRP A 378 11.36 5.65 29.33
N ALA A 379 11.01 6.75 30.00
CA ALA A 379 11.16 6.91 31.44
C ALA A 379 10.29 5.91 32.22
N ASP A 380 9.04 5.71 31.80
CA ASP A 380 8.13 4.76 32.44
C ASP A 380 8.60 3.31 32.26
N ARG A 381 9.08 2.93 31.07
CA ARG A 381 9.65 1.58 30.82
C ARG A 381 10.89 1.30 31.67
N LYS A 382 11.77 2.29 31.86
CA LYS A 382 12.90 2.20 32.79
C LYS A 382 12.47 1.95 34.24
N ARG A 383 11.38 2.59 34.69
CA ARG A 383 10.86 2.43 36.06
C ARG A 383 10.19 1.07 36.30
N GLN A 384 9.57 0.47 35.29
CA GLN A 384 8.75 -0.73 35.45
C GLN A 384 9.52 -2.06 35.60
N SER A 385 10.84 -2.07 35.83
CA SER A 385 11.72 -3.28 35.90
C SER A 385 11.64 -4.23 34.68
N ARG A 386 10.87 -3.87 33.65
CA ARG A 386 10.71 -4.52 32.35
C ARG A 386 11.20 -3.56 31.26
N ASN A 387 12.44 -3.09 31.35
CA ASN A 387 13.04 -2.34 30.25
C ASN A 387 13.75 -3.32 29.31
N PRO A 388 13.14 -3.77 28.21
CA PRO A 388 13.82 -4.63 27.23
C PRO A 388 14.86 -3.85 26.40
N PHE A 389 14.91 -2.52 26.51
CA PHE A 389 15.73 -1.65 25.67
C PHE A 389 17.11 -1.39 26.31
N LYS A 390 18.19 -1.76 25.60
CA LYS A 390 19.59 -1.45 25.98
C LYS A 390 19.99 0.01 25.75
N ALA A 391 19.10 0.86 25.24
CA ALA A 391 19.43 2.24 24.89
C ALA A 391 19.04 3.21 26.01
N ASP A 392 19.89 4.22 26.25
CA ASP A 392 19.68 5.18 27.32
C ASP A 392 18.52 6.13 27.05
N SER A 393 18.18 6.36 25.79
CA SER A 393 17.00 7.11 25.35
C SER A 393 16.29 6.44 24.17
N TRP A 394 15.05 6.86 23.92
CA TRP A 394 14.30 6.45 22.73
C TRP A 394 15.06 6.86 21.45
N LEU A 395 15.75 7.99 21.53
CA LEU A 395 16.48 8.58 20.43
C LEU A 395 17.74 7.78 20.09
N ASP A 396 18.45 7.28 21.10
CA ASP A 396 19.56 6.34 20.88
C ASP A 396 19.07 5.08 20.17
N SER A 397 17.91 4.55 20.57
CA SER A 397 17.31 3.38 19.91
C SER A 397 16.93 3.70 18.46
N PHE A 398 16.31 4.85 18.23
CA PHE A 398 15.91 5.34 16.91
C PHE A 398 17.10 5.53 15.96
N LEU A 399 18.21 6.05 16.49
CA LEU A 399 19.42 6.41 15.74
C LEU A 399 20.41 5.24 15.56
N LYS A 400 20.43 4.26 16.49
CA LYS A 400 21.29 3.07 16.42
C LYS A 400 21.06 2.19 15.19
N SER A 401 19.98 2.43 14.43
CA SER A 401 19.67 1.72 13.20
C SER A 401 20.63 2.00 12.02
N ARG A 402 21.60 2.95 12.09
CA ARG A 402 22.67 3.10 11.06
C ARG A 402 23.94 3.78 11.58
N LYS A 403 25.09 3.37 11.02
CA LYS A 403 26.42 4.05 11.05
C LYS A 403 26.42 5.52 10.58
N ASP A 404 25.28 6.06 10.15
CA ASP A 404 25.16 7.38 9.53
C ASP A 404 25.00 8.50 10.56
N VAL A 405 24.45 8.20 11.74
CA VAL A 405 24.29 9.20 12.80
C VAL A 405 25.64 9.55 13.41
N ALA A 406 26.53 8.56 13.57
CA ALA A 406 27.92 8.82 13.91
C ALA A 406 28.56 9.76 12.88
N ARG A 407 28.42 9.53 11.56
CA ARG A 407 28.96 10.43 10.52
C ARG A 407 28.31 11.83 10.46
N ALA A 408 27.04 11.96 10.85
CA ALA A 408 26.35 13.25 10.94
C ALA A 408 26.74 14.02 12.23
N LEU A 409 27.00 13.31 13.32
CA LEU A 409 27.50 13.85 14.60
C LEU A 409 29.02 14.14 14.57
N ASP A 410 29.77 13.47 13.69
CA ASP A 410 31.25 13.55 13.62
C ASP A 410 31.77 14.72 12.77
N ARG A 411 30.88 15.50 12.12
CA ARG A 411 31.31 16.60 11.24
C ARG A 411 31.01 18.01 11.68
N ASP A 412 30.22 18.22 12.72
CA ASP A 412 30.16 19.50 13.45
C ASP A 412 29.09 19.35 14.54
N MET A 413 29.43 19.80 15.75
CA MET A 413 28.57 19.91 16.94
C MET A 413 28.42 18.63 17.79
N THR A 414 29.06 18.67 18.95
CA THR A 414 28.49 18.16 20.20
C THR A 414 27.13 18.81 20.46
N LEU A 415 26.08 18.36 19.78
CA LEU A 415 24.70 18.73 20.10
C LEU A 415 24.34 18.07 21.43
N ALA A 416 24.30 18.86 22.51
CA ALA A 416 23.71 18.46 23.78
C ALA A 416 22.21 18.09 23.67
N ASP A 417 21.59 18.40 22.52
CA ASP A 417 20.20 18.09 22.18
C ASP A 417 20.14 17.17 20.94
N PRO A 418 20.01 15.84 21.13
CA PRO A 418 19.97 14.92 20.01
C PRO A 418 18.66 15.04 19.19
N LEU A 419 17.57 15.60 19.73
CA LEU A 419 16.35 15.84 18.95
C LEU A 419 16.55 16.99 17.96
N LEU A 420 17.33 18.00 18.34
CA LEU A 420 17.77 19.05 17.41
C LEU A 420 18.61 18.46 16.27
N ALA A 421 19.48 17.48 16.54
CA ALA A 421 20.22 16.74 15.51
C ALA A 421 19.28 16.00 14.53
N LEU A 422 18.27 15.33 15.08
CA LEU A 422 17.26 14.63 14.32
C LEU A 422 16.43 15.60 13.46
N ALA A 423 16.02 16.74 14.02
CA ALA A 423 15.29 17.76 13.29
C ALA A 423 16.09 18.33 12.12
N MET A 424 17.39 18.56 12.30
CA MET A 424 18.29 18.98 11.20
C MET A 424 18.42 17.91 10.11
N LYS A 425 18.45 16.62 10.49
CA LYS A 425 18.52 15.51 9.53
C LYS A 425 17.28 15.44 8.63
N TYR A 426 16.11 15.71 9.18
CA TYR A 426 14.83 15.69 8.46
C TYR A 426 14.41 17.08 7.94
N ASP A 427 15.33 18.06 7.90
CA ASP A 427 15.08 19.40 7.35
C ASP A 427 13.88 20.13 7.98
N LEU A 428 13.73 19.99 9.30
CA LEU A 428 12.64 20.61 10.07
C LEU A 428 13.02 22.03 10.53
N GLU A 429 13.26 22.92 9.58
CA GLU A 429 13.82 24.28 9.81
C GLU A 429 13.05 25.06 10.88
N TYR A 430 11.72 25.12 10.82
CA TYR A 430 10.89 25.83 11.81
C TYR A 430 11.06 25.28 13.24
N TYR A 431 11.23 23.96 13.41
CA TYR A 431 11.53 23.38 14.72
C TYR A 431 12.96 23.73 15.16
N VAL A 432 13.92 23.67 14.24
CA VAL A 432 15.33 24.01 14.51
C VAL A 432 15.46 25.47 14.96
N GLU A 433 14.81 26.41 14.25
CA GLU A 433 14.79 27.83 14.60
C GLU A 433 14.10 28.07 15.94
N TRP A 434 12.92 27.47 16.15
CA TRP A 434 12.22 27.55 17.42
C TRP A 434 13.12 27.04 18.57
N ARG A 435 13.73 25.86 18.42
CA ARG A 435 14.55 25.26 19.47
C ARG A 435 15.81 26.07 19.75
N ARG A 436 16.43 26.66 18.71
CA ARG A 436 17.56 27.60 18.85
C ARG A 436 17.19 28.84 19.64
N SER A 437 16.00 29.39 19.44
CA SER A 437 15.52 30.57 20.20
C SER A 437 15.35 30.32 21.70
N GLN A 438 15.30 29.06 22.13
CA GLN A 438 15.12 28.65 23.52
C GLN A 438 16.44 28.23 24.21
N LEU A 439 17.55 28.15 23.48
CA LEU A 439 18.85 27.77 24.05
C LEU A 439 19.55 29.02 24.65
N PRO A 440 20.26 28.88 25.80
CA PRO A 440 21.06 29.97 26.36
C PRO A 440 22.14 30.45 25.36
N GLU A 441 22.47 31.75 25.35
CA GLU A 441 23.37 32.39 24.37
C GLU A 441 24.74 31.70 24.24
N GLU A 442 25.27 31.09 25.30
CA GLU A 442 26.55 30.34 25.28
C GLU A 442 26.50 29.05 24.42
N SER A 443 25.30 28.57 24.05
CA SER A 443 25.07 27.39 23.20
C SER A 443 24.68 27.73 21.75
N SER A 444 24.58 29.03 21.42
CA SER A 444 24.03 29.54 20.15
C SER A 444 25.02 29.51 18.98
N ALA A 445 26.31 29.32 19.25
CA ALA A 445 27.38 29.26 18.25
C ALA A 445 27.44 27.88 17.57
N LEU A 446 26.50 27.63 16.66
CA LEU A 446 26.48 26.46 15.79
C LEU A 446 26.59 26.94 14.33
N PRO A 447 27.43 26.33 13.47
CA PRO A 447 27.74 26.90 12.17
C PRO A 447 26.48 27.06 11.31
N SER A 448 26.28 28.28 10.80
CA SER A 448 25.34 28.55 9.72
C SER A 448 25.75 27.68 8.53
N ARG A 449 24.88 26.77 8.10
CA ARG A 449 25.07 26.04 6.85
C ARG A 449 25.11 27.12 5.75
N LYS A 450 26.27 27.35 5.12
CA LYS A 450 26.29 28.03 3.83
C LYS A 450 25.32 27.26 2.95
N ALA A 451 24.33 27.96 2.40
CA ALA A 451 23.38 27.41 1.46
C ALA A 451 24.16 26.51 0.48
N ALA A 452 23.94 25.20 0.57
CA ALA A 452 24.25 24.35 -0.57
C ALA A 452 23.47 24.97 -1.74
N PRO A 453 24.08 25.14 -2.93
CA PRO A 453 23.34 25.70 -4.04
C PRO A 453 22.04 24.92 -4.16
N CYS A 454 20.90 25.61 -4.19
CA CYS A 454 19.65 25.03 -4.62
C CYS A 454 19.92 24.35 -5.95
N ALA A 455 20.20 23.04 -5.93
CA ALA A 455 19.77 22.20 -7.00
C ALA A 455 18.26 22.38 -6.96
N ASN A 456 17.72 23.14 -7.92
CA ASN A 456 16.31 23.16 -8.25
C ASN A 456 15.90 21.74 -8.64
N GLY A 457 15.81 20.86 -7.65
CA GLY A 457 15.02 19.65 -7.67
C GLY A 457 13.62 20.05 -7.31
N HIS A 458 12.96 20.78 -8.23
CA HIS A 458 11.54 20.53 -8.40
C HIS A 458 11.44 19.01 -8.54
N LEU A 459 10.84 18.33 -7.56
CA LEU A 459 10.10 17.11 -7.81
C LEU A 459 8.92 17.51 -8.71
N ASN A 460 9.25 17.89 -9.94
CA ASN A 460 8.34 17.75 -11.06
C ASN A 460 8.09 16.25 -11.11
N LEU A 461 6.89 15.84 -10.72
CA LEU A 461 6.22 14.73 -11.37
C LEU A 461 6.22 15.02 -12.87
N LYS A 462 7.34 14.72 -13.55
CA LYS A 462 7.40 14.63 -14.99
C LYS A 462 6.67 13.35 -15.34
N CYS A 463 5.38 13.49 -15.64
CA CYS A 463 4.72 12.61 -16.57
C CYS A 463 5.55 12.64 -17.86
N VAL A 464 6.33 11.59 -18.11
CA VAL A 464 7.10 11.46 -19.36
C VAL A 464 6.10 11.04 -20.43
N THR A 465 5.50 12.03 -21.10
CA THR A 465 4.87 11.81 -22.39
C THR A 465 5.97 11.69 -23.44
N ILE A 466 6.33 10.46 -23.82
CA ILE A 466 7.17 10.21 -24.99
C ILE A 466 6.33 10.52 -26.23
N THR A 467 6.50 11.71 -26.80
CA THR A 467 6.09 11.99 -28.18
C THR A 467 7.31 11.79 -29.06
N ALA A 468 7.26 10.76 -29.92
CA ALA A 468 8.28 10.53 -30.93
C ALA A 468 8.10 11.56 -32.06
N SER A 469 8.94 12.60 -32.10
CA SER A 469 9.10 13.41 -33.30
C SER A 469 10.11 12.73 -34.23
N GLN A 470 9.64 12.38 -35.43
CA GLN A 470 10.47 11.98 -36.57
C GLN A 470 11.50 13.08 -36.90
N GLY A 471 12.72 12.69 -37.28
CA GLY A 471 13.70 13.65 -37.77
C GLY A 471 15.06 13.06 -38.10
N GLN A 472 15.12 12.40 -39.27
CA GLN A 472 16.26 12.06 -40.14
C GLN A 472 17.37 11.13 -39.63
#